data_AF-A0A3P7E8T8-F1
#
_entry.id   AF-A0A3P7E8T8-F1
#
_cell.length_a   1.000
_cell.length_b   1.000
_cell.length_c   1.000
_cell.angle_alpha   90.00
_cell.angle_beta   90.00
_cell.angle_gamma   90.00
#
_symmetry.space_group_name_H-M   'P 1'
#
loop_
_entity.id
_entity.type
_entity.pdbx_description
1 polymer ?
#
loop_
_entity_poly.entity_id
_entity_poly.type
_entity_poly.pdbx_seq_one_letter_code
_entity_poly.pdbx_strand_id
1 'polypeptide(L)'
;MFVSFQISRIEELFNGLLEEEEDIIGNDDELLDYKLECVEYVGTALIIGKETIDERRDDAVLDIGNDLRWTQEKHILKPFIKHLNMLFNCINQAGHECPKYVALLKQGVLIAAFIMNEQAFDDRQNSPIVAKFLEISEHTIAIKLAKRFQDYKTLIRLACALPDFERKAKIEEYKEFFSSGDFCNMLYEYYLENGYMRDLLEVKEPEANLFFATQTNVGWMRDLENGDFAKACHTLKTLSRKSNDDVILKRRLLSFAKLSALCEDEVDNNFLEGIKRDLNLIKLQQKLDPNLEMKFDSSDPVSKIRSCTAEEIIKANLNDASCDIDRCFDALLTLSTLIDEEASNRTAGELVHSLQAKIWIAAIRANSEYWKKVTRDDDPKYPTVYSELLDRIAACAELSSERKLELIPDTKELAECLTEFSHNKLFGVLLRTIEEAARRSISDKEGMRGSSNETISYSVLS
;
A
#
# COMPACT_ATOMS: atom_id res chain seq x y z
N MET A 1 7.81 -37.45 36.35
CA MET A 1 7.52 -38.80 35.84
C MET A 1 6.13 -39.29 36.27
N PHE A 2 5.78 -39.24 37.56
CA PHE A 2 4.43 -39.64 38.03
C PHE A 2 3.28 -38.80 37.46
N VAL A 3 3.43 -37.46 37.39
CA VAL A 3 2.40 -36.55 36.83
C VAL A 3 2.18 -36.81 35.34
N SER A 4 3.26 -36.95 34.56
CA SER A 4 3.17 -37.29 33.14
C SER A 4 2.46 -38.64 32.91
N PHE A 5 2.77 -39.68 33.69
CA PHE A 5 2.10 -40.98 33.55
C PHE A 5 0.60 -40.93 33.90
N GLN A 6 0.20 -40.13 34.89
CA GLN A 6 -1.21 -39.96 35.23
C GLN A 6 -1.99 -39.17 34.17
N ILE A 7 -1.38 -38.14 33.57
CA ILE A 7 -1.97 -37.38 32.46
C ILE A 7 -2.20 -38.28 31.25
N SER A 8 -1.23 -39.15 30.91
CA SER A 8 -1.38 -40.10 29.79
C SER A 8 -2.58 -41.03 29.95
N ARG A 9 -2.87 -41.50 31.17
CA ARG A 9 -4.04 -42.37 31.43
C ARG A 9 -5.38 -41.62 31.30
N ILE A 10 -5.40 -40.34 31.65
CA ILE A 10 -6.61 -39.50 31.47
C ILE A 10 -6.83 -39.25 29.97
N GLU A 11 -5.76 -38.99 29.22
CA GLU A 11 -5.80 -38.83 27.78
C GLU A 11 -6.30 -40.11 27.08
N GLU A 12 -5.76 -41.28 27.44
CA GLU A 12 -6.23 -42.58 26.93
C GLU A 12 -7.73 -42.79 27.20
N LEU A 13 -8.20 -42.42 28.40
CA LEU A 13 -9.61 -42.58 28.77
C LEU A 13 -10.52 -41.67 27.94
N PHE A 14 -10.16 -40.40 27.77
CA PHE A 14 -10.95 -39.48 26.93
C PHE A 14 -10.91 -39.84 25.45
N ASN A 15 -9.76 -40.30 24.94
CA ASN A 15 -9.66 -40.77 23.56
C ASN A 15 -10.52 -42.03 23.34
N GLY A 16 -10.46 -43.01 24.26
CA GLY A 16 -11.27 -44.22 24.17
C GLY A 16 -12.78 -43.92 24.19
N LEU A 17 -13.24 -42.99 25.03
CA LEU A 17 -14.64 -42.55 25.02
C LEU A 17 -15.06 -41.95 23.66
N LEU A 18 -14.16 -41.24 22.98
CA LEU A 18 -14.46 -40.60 21.70
C LEU A 18 -14.36 -41.51 20.49
N GLU A 19 -13.55 -42.56 20.58
CA GLU A 19 -13.54 -43.61 19.55
C GLU A 19 -14.89 -44.31 19.54
N GLU A 20 -15.42 -44.68 20.72
CA GLU A 20 -16.76 -45.26 20.84
C GLU A 20 -17.86 -44.29 20.39
N GLU A 21 -17.77 -42.99 20.73
CA GLU A 21 -18.72 -41.98 20.26
C GLU A 21 -18.71 -41.84 18.74
N GLU A 22 -17.53 -41.83 18.13
CA GLU A 22 -17.38 -41.68 16.67
C GLU A 22 -17.91 -42.91 15.92
N ASP A 23 -17.68 -44.12 16.44
CA ASP A 23 -18.18 -45.36 15.85
C ASP A 23 -19.72 -45.42 15.85
N ILE A 24 -20.35 -45.01 16.96
CA ILE A 24 -21.81 -44.94 17.10
C ILE A 24 -22.39 -43.87 16.16
N ILE A 25 -21.82 -42.66 16.16
CA ILE A 25 -22.33 -41.57 15.32
C ILE A 25 -22.15 -41.89 13.82
N GLY A 26 -21.04 -42.52 13.46
CA GLY A 26 -20.72 -42.93 12.08
C GLY A 26 -21.58 -44.07 11.54
N ASN A 27 -22.28 -44.81 12.39
CA ASN A 27 -23.16 -45.89 11.98
C ASN A 27 -24.50 -45.34 11.47
N ASP A 28 -24.71 -45.32 10.15
CA ASP A 28 -25.94 -44.80 9.52
C ASP A 28 -27.21 -45.57 9.90
N ASP A 29 -27.08 -46.83 10.34
CA ASP A 29 -28.22 -47.67 10.72
C ASP A 29 -28.80 -47.32 12.11
N GLU A 30 -28.10 -46.52 12.91
CA GLU A 30 -28.54 -46.18 14.27
C GLU A 30 -29.55 -45.04 14.30
N LEU A 31 -30.57 -45.19 15.15
CA LEU A 31 -31.59 -44.19 15.41
C LEU A 31 -30.96 -42.90 15.97
N LEU A 32 -31.39 -41.75 15.44
CA LEU A 32 -30.90 -40.44 15.87
C LEU A 32 -31.03 -40.22 17.39
N ASP A 33 -32.08 -40.74 18.02
CA ASP A 33 -32.25 -40.60 19.47
C ASP A 33 -31.18 -41.37 20.27
N TYR A 34 -30.72 -42.51 19.77
CA TYR A 34 -29.62 -43.27 20.35
C TYR A 34 -28.28 -42.54 20.17
N LYS A 35 -28.03 -41.97 18.98
CA LYS A 35 -26.85 -41.11 18.74
C LYS A 35 -26.83 -39.92 19.70
N LEU A 36 -27.98 -39.26 19.91
CA LEU A 36 -28.11 -38.15 20.86
C LEU A 36 -27.87 -38.59 22.31
N GLU A 37 -28.33 -39.78 22.69
CA GLU A 37 -28.09 -40.33 24.03
C GLU A 37 -26.61 -40.63 24.26
N CYS A 38 -25.92 -41.20 23.26
CA CYS A 38 -24.47 -41.41 23.31
C CYS A 38 -23.72 -40.09 23.51
N VAL A 39 -24.00 -39.07 22.70
CA VAL A 39 -23.42 -37.72 22.84
C VAL A 39 -23.69 -37.16 24.24
N GLU A 40 -24.90 -37.31 24.76
CA GLU A 40 -25.24 -36.83 26.11
C GLU A 40 -24.43 -37.51 27.21
N TYR A 41 -24.24 -38.83 27.14
CA TYR A 41 -23.45 -39.58 28.12
C TYR A 41 -21.96 -39.25 28.03
N VAL A 42 -21.39 -39.19 26.83
CA VAL A 42 -19.97 -38.86 26.63
C VAL A 42 -19.71 -37.42 27.05
N GLY A 43 -20.59 -36.48 26.69
CA GLY A 43 -20.53 -35.09 27.13
C GLY A 43 -20.58 -34.96 28.66
N THR A 44 -21.43 -35.75 29.32
CA THR A 44 -21.50 -35.79 30.79
C THR A 44 -20.19 -36.29 31.40
N ALA A 45 -19.61 -37.37 30.85
CA ALA A 45 -18.33 -37.91 31.32
C ALA A 45 -17.19 -36.89 31.18
N LEU A 46 -17.13 -36.17 30.05
CA LEU A 46 -16.14 -35.11 29.83
C LEU A 46 -16.30 -33.95 30.82
N ILE A 47 -17.54 -33.56 31.13
CA ILE A 47 -17.82 -32.50 32.11
C ILE A 47 -17.37 -32.93 33.52
N ILE A 48 -17.66 -34.16 33.93
CA ILE A 48 -17.17 -34.71 35.22
C ILE A 48 -15.64 -34.70 35.26
N GLY A 49 -15.00 -35.09 34.14
CA GLY A 49 -13.54 -35.01 34.01
C GLY A 49 -13.01 -33.59 34.20
N LYS A 50 -13.66 -32.60 33.57
CA LYS A 50 -13.35 -31.18 33.71
C LYS A 50 -13.57 -30.67 35.13
N GLU A 51 -14.64 -31.07 35.80
CA GLU A 51 -14.92 -30.68 37.20
C GLU A 51 -13.85 -31.22 38.14
N THR A 52 -13.43 -32.47 37.93
CA THR A 52 -12.32 -33.09 38.67
C THR A 52 -11.00 -32.33 38.46
N ILE A 53 -10.75 -31.82 37.24
CA ILE A 53 -9.58 -30.99 36.94
C ILE A 53 -9.63 -29.68 37.73
N ASP A 54 -10.79 -29.02 37.81
CA ASP A 54 -10.95 -27.77 38.53
C ASP A 54 -10.82 -27.96 40.06
N GLU A 55 -11.44 -29.00 40.63
CA GLU A 55 -11.29 -29.33 42.06
C GLU A 55 -9.82 -29.54 42.44
N ARG A 56 -9.07 -30.27 41.60
CA ARG A 56 -7.63 -30.51 41.80
C ARG A 56 -6.79 -29.22 41.72
N ARG A 57 -7.26 -28.19 41.01
CA ARG A 57 -6.60 -26.89 40.91
C ARG A 57 -6.85 -26.05 42.16
N ASP A 58 -8.08 -26.05 42.66
CA ASP A 58 -8.43 -25.30 43.88
C ASP A 58 -7.67 -25.82 45.11
N ASP A 59 -7.36 -27.12 45.15
CA ASP A 59 -6.56 -27.74 46.20
C ASP A 59 -5.04 -27.46 46.08
N ALA A 60 -4.57 -26.94 44.94
CA ALA A 60 -3.15 -26.68 44.73
C ALA A 60 -2.72 -25.38 45.43
N VAL A 61 -1.96 -25.51 46.52
CA VAL A 61 -1.49 -24.41 47.39
C VAL A 61 -0.62 -23.36 46.67
N LEU A 62 -0.08 -23.68 45.50
CA LEU A 62 0.70 -22.76 44.68
C LEU A 62 -0.16 -22.27 43.52
N ASP A 63 -0.50 -20.98 43.53
CA ASP A 63 -1.05 -20.26 42.38
C ASP A 63 0.05 -20.18 41.30
N ILE A 64 0.19 -21.26 40.55
CA ILE A 64 0.91 -21.25 39.29
C ILE A 64 0.01 -20.40 38.40
N GLY A 65 0.43 -19.17 38.08
CA GLY A 65 -0.35 -18.26 37.23
C GLY A 65 -0.64 -18.84 35.85
N ASN A 66 -0.75 -18.02 34.81
CA ASN A 66 -0.91 -18.51 33.43
C ASN A 66 0.30 -19.32 32.88
N ASP A 67 1.26 -19.72 33.71
CA ASP A 67 2.38 -20.58 33.32
C ASP A 67 1.87 -21.99 32.99
N LEU A 68 1.76 -22.24 31.67
CA LEU A 68 1.62 -23.54 30.98
C LEU A 68 0.96 -24.64 31.82
N ARG A 69 -0.36 -24.53 31.99
CA ARG A 69 -1.16 -25.64 32.51
C ARG A 69 -1.08 -26.77 31.47
N TRP A 70 -0.89 -28.01 31.91
CA TRP A 70 -0.83 -29.18 31.02
C TRP A 70 -2.11 -29.32 30.14
N THR A 71 -3.24 -28.78 30.61
CA THR A 71 -4.51 -28.68 29.87
C THR A 71 -4.50 -27.70 28.70
N GLN A 72 -3.53 -26.79 28.62
CA GLN A 72 -3.35 -25.89 27.48
C GLN A 72 -2.64 -26.60 26.32
N GLU A 73 -2.11 -27.81 26.55
CA GLU A 73 -1.52 -28.59 25.48
C GLU A 73 -2.59 -29.05 24.48
N LYS A 74 -2.36 -28.80 23.20
CA LYS A 74 -3.34 -29.04 22.12
C LYS A 74 -3.86 -30.49 22.09
N HIS A 75 -3.04 -31.45 22.48
CA HIS A 75 -3.44 -32.86 22.49
C HIS A 75 -4.46 -33.17 23.59
N ILE A 76 -4.42 -32.48 24.73
CA ILE A 76 -5.38 -32.63 25.83
C ILE A 76 -6.73 -32.00 25.48
N LEU A 77 -6.74 -30.90 24.73
CA LEU A 77 -7.99 -30.25 24.28
C LEU A 77 -8.64 -30.96 23.10
N LYS A 78 -7.88 -31.74 22.32
CA LYS A 78 -8.36 -32.42 21.12
C LYS A 78 -9.60 -33.30 21.39
N PRO A 79 -9.66 -34.10 22.47
CA PRO A 79 -10.87 -34.82 22.84
C PRO A 79 -12.12 -33.93 22.95
N PHE A 80 -12.03 -32.86 23.74
CA PHE A 80 -13.13 -31.94 23.98
C PHE A 80 -13.58 -31.23 22.70
N ILE A 81 -12.63 -30.83 21.84
CA ILE A 81 -12.93 -30.21 20.55
C ILE A 81 -13.65 -31.19 19.63
N LYS A 82 -13.21 -32.46 19.59
CA LYS A 82 -13.84 -33.49 18.75
C LYS A 82 -15.27 -33.77 19.20
N HIS A 83 -15.48 -33.97 20.50
CA HIS A 83 -16.82 -34.12 21.09
C HIS A 83 -17.71 -32.95 20.71
N LEU A 84 -17.22 -31.71 20.90
CA LEU A 84 -18.01 -30.51 20.66
C LEU A 84 -18.46 -30.42 19.19
N ASN A 85 -17.61 -30.81 18.24
CA ASN A 85 -17.99 -30.86 16.82
C ASN A 85 -19.07 -31.91 16.54
N MET A 86 -18.95 -33.10 17.14
CA MET A 86 -19.96 -34.16 17.00
C MET A 86 -21.30 -33.72 17.61
N LEU A 87 -21.26 -33.13 18.80
CA LEU A 87 -22.43 -32.55 19.46
C LEU A 87 -23.13 -31.52 18.59
N PHE A 88 -22.40 -30.57 17.99
CA PHE A 88 -23.01 -29.57 17.11
C PHE A 88 -23.62 -30.18 15.85
N ASN A 89 -22.98 -31.20 15.26
CA ASN A 89 -23.55 -31.90 14.11
C ASN A 89 -24.85 -32.61 14.47
N CYS A 90 -24.89 -33.32 15.60
CA CYS A 90 -26.09 -34.00 16.09
C CYS A 90 -27.21 -33.01 16.43
N ILE A 91 -26.89 -31.90 17.10
CA ILE A 91 -27.86 -30.83 17.40
C ILE A 91 -28.44 -30.26 16.11
N ASN A 92 -27.61 -29.99 15.10
CA ASN A 92 -28.05 -29.43 13.84
C ASN A 92 -28.95 -30.40 13.05
N GLN A 93 -28.69 -31.71 13.14
CA GLN A 93 -29.55 -32.74 12.54
C GLN A 93 -30.89 -32.90 13.28
N ALA A 94 -30.87 -32.84 14.60
CA ALA A 94 -32.05 -33.03 15.44
C ALA A 94 -32.99 -31.80 15.47
N GLY A 95 -32.44 -30.60 15.28
CA GLY A 95 -33.19 -29.35 15.29
C GLY A 95 -33.60 -28.86 16.69
N HIS A 96 -34.11 -27.63 16.75
CA HIS A 96 -34.49 -26.96 18.01
C HIS A 96 -35.68 -27.58 18.74
N GLU A 97 -36.51 -28.39 18.05
CA GLU A 97 -37.68 -29.06 18.65
C GLU A 97 -37.30 -30.34 19.41
N CYS A 98 -36.04 -30.77 19.36
CA CYS A 98 -35.57 -31.94 20.08
C CYS A 98 -35.70 -31.75 21.61
N PRO A 99 -36.33 -32.69 22.35
CA PRO A 99 -36.48 -32.58 23.81
C PRO A 99 -35.14 -32.45 24.55
N LYS A 100 -34.07 -33.04 24.00
CA LYS A 100 -32.71 -33.02 24.55
C LYS A 100 -31.92 -31.76 24.17
N TYR A 101 -32.44 -30.92 23.26
CA TYR A 101 -31.72 -29.75 22.70
C TYR A 101 -31.12 -28.86 23.79
N VAL A 102 -31.93 -28.48 24.79
CA VAL A 102 -31.48 -27.57 25.87
C VAL A 102 -30.38 -28.21 26.73
N ALA A 103 -30.47 -29.51 27.00
CA ALA A 103 -29.48 -30.23 27.79
C ALA A 103 -28.15 -30.34 27.04
N LEU A 104 -28.19 -30.75 25.77
CA LEU A 104 -27.02 -30.84 24.90
C LEU A 104 -26.38 -29.47 24.66
N LEU A 105 -27.19 -28.43 24.45
CA LEU A 105 -26.68 -27.07 24.29
C LEU A 105 -25.96 -26.59 25.56
N LYS A 106 -26.49 -26.90 26.74
CA LYS A 106 -25.84 -26.58 28.01
C LYS A 106 -24.50 -27.30 28.16
N GLN A 107 -24.41 -28.58 27.77
CA GLN A 107 -23.14 -29.30 27.74
C GLN A 107 -22.16 -28.65 26.76
N GLY A 108 -22.62 -28.33 25.55
CA GLY A 108 -21.83 -27.63 24.54
C GLY A 108 -21.25 -26.31 25.06
N VAL A 109 -22.03 -25.52 25.81
CA VAL A 109 -21.56 -24.28 26.44
C VAL A 109 -20.50 -24.53 27.50
N LEU A 110 -20.66 -25.54 28.36
CA LEU A 110 -19.70 -25.87 29.41
C LEU A 110 -18.36 -26.35 28.83
N ILE A 111 -18.42 -27.23 27.82
CA ILE A 111 -17.24 -27.76 27.15
C ILE A 111 -16.55 -26.66 26.33
N ALA A 112 -17.30 -25.84 25.59
CA ALA A 112 -16.77 -24.68 24.89
C ALA A 112 -16.07 -23.71 25.85
N ALA A 113 -16.68 -23.41 26.98
CA ALA A 113 -16.10 -22.52 27.98
C ALA A 113 -14.81 -23.09 28.57
N PHE A 114 -14.72 -24.40 28.79
CA PHE A 114 -13.49 -25.05 29.20
C PHE A 114 -12.39 -24.89 28.15
N ILE A 115 -12.66 -25.27 26.89
CA ILE A 115 -11.67 -25.18 25.81
C ILE A 115 -11.17 -23.74 25.64
N MET A 116 -12.08 -22.77 25.56
CA MET A 116 -11.71 -21.37 25.38
C MET A 116 -10.92 -20.81 26.57
N ASN A 117 -11.18 -21.29 27.79
CA ASN A 117 -10.41 -20.89 28.97
C ASN A 117 -8.95 -21.35 28.90
N GLU A 118 -8.69 -22.50 28.28
CA GLU A 118 -7.35 -23.08 28.14
C GLU A 118 -6.59 -22.56 26.90
N GLN A 119 -7.26 -21.94 25.94
CA GLN A 119 -6.62 -21.35 24.76
C GLN A 119 -5.87 -20.05 25.10
N ALA A 120 -4.80 -19.75 24.37
CA ALA A 120 -4.14 -18.45 24.41
C ALA A 120 -5.04 -17.35 23.83
N PHE A 121 -4.78 -16.08 24.17
CA PHE A 121 -5.58 -14.95 23.72
C PHE A 121 -5.72 -14.87 22.18
N ASP A 122 -4.63 -15.09 21.45
CA ASP A 122 -4.62 -15.06 19.98
C ASP A 122 -5.44 -16.21 19.37
N ASP A 123 -5.36 -17.40 19.95
CA ASP A 123 -6.12 -18.60 19.49
C ASP A 123 -7.64 -18.45 19.71
N ARG A 124 -8.07 -17.57 20.62
CA ARG A 124 -9.48 -17.27 20.87
C ARG A 124 -10.08 -16.33 19.84
N GLN A 125 -9.27 -15.56 19.12
CA GLN A 125 -9.76 -14.59 18.14
C GLN A 125 -10.33 -15.30 16.92
N ASN A 126 -11.55 -14.94 16.49
CA ASN A 126 -12.30 -15.67 15.46
C ASN A 126 -12.45 -17.16 15.80
N SER A 127 -12.81 -17.46 17.05
CA SER A 127 -12.88 -18.84 17.52
C SER A 127 -13.84 -19.69 16.66
N PRO A 128 -13.40 -20.85 16.15
CA PRO A 128 -14.28 -21.76 15.41
C PRO A 128 -15.41 -22.29 16.31
N ILE A 129 -15.21 -22.32 17.63
CA ILE A 129 -16.24 -22.73 18.59
C ILE A 129 -17.39 -21.71 18.62
N VAL A 130 -17.06 -20.41 18.69
CA VAL A 130 -18.07 -19.35 18.65
C VAL A 130 -18.78 -19.35 17.29
N ALA A 131 -18.05 -19.60 16.19
CA ALA A 131 -18.65 -19.74 14.87
C ALA A 131 -19.69 -20.87 14.81
N LYS A 132 -19.44 -22.02 15.45
CA LYS A 132 -20.41 -23.12 15.51
C LYS A 132 -21.71 -22.74 16.22
N PHE A 133 -21.65 -21.99 17.32
CA PHE A 133 -22.86 -21.47 17.97
C PHE A 133 -23.64 -20.51 17.06
N LEU A 134 -22.96 -19.71 16.23
CA LEU A 134 -23.61 -18.85 15.24
C LEU A 134 -24.27 -19.67 14.11
N GLU A 135 -23.65 -20.77 13.67
CA GLU A 135 -24.20 -21.68 12.64
C GLU A 135 -25.52 -22.32 13.09
N ILE A 136 -25.62 -22.74 14.36
CA ILE A 136 -26.86 -23.30 14.93
C ILE A 136 -27.85 -22.23 15.41
N SER A 137 -27.70 -20.98 14.97
CA SER A 137 -28.58 -19.84 15.29
C SER A 137 -28.64 -19.43 16.78
N GLU A 138 -27.71 -19.88 17.62
CA GLU A 138 -27.62 -19.55 19.04
C GLU A 138 -26.79 -18.28 19.29
N HIS A 139 -27.21 -17.16 18.66
CA HIS A 139 -26.50 -15.88 18.69
C HIS A 139 -26.26 -15.33 20.10
N THR A 140 -27.25 -15.46 20.99
CA THR A 140 -27.16 -14.94 22.36
C THR A 140 -26.05 -15.63 23.15
N ILE A 141 -25.88 -16.94 22.93
CA ILE A 141 -24.84 -17.74 23.57
C ILE A 141 -23.48 -17.43 22.95
N ALA A 142 -23.41 -17.36 21.62
CA ALA A 142 -22.18 -16.99 20.91
C ALA A 142 -21.62 -15.65 21.39
N ILE A 143 -22.48 -14.62 21.49
CA ILE A 143 -22.08 -13.29 21.99
C ILE A 143 -21.63 -13.36 23.46
N LYS A 144 -22.32 -14.11 24.31
CA LYS A 144 -21.91 -14.26 25.72
C LYS A 144 -20.55 -14.95 25.86
N LEU A 145 -20.29 -16.00 25.09
CA LEU A 145 -18.99 -16.68 25.06
C LEU A 145 -17.91 -15.75 24.53
N ALA A 146 -18.14 -15.08 23.40
CA ALA A 146 -17.19 -14.14 22.83
C ALA A 146 -16.87 -12.98 23.78
N LYS A 147 -17.88 -12.43 24.49
CA LYS A 147 -17.67 -11.41 25.54
C LYS A 147 -16.85 -11.95 26.70
N ARG A 148 -17.18 -13.13 27.21
CA ARG A 148 -16.51 -13.74 28.36
C ARG A 148 -15.03 -14.03 28.08
N PHE A 149 -14.73 -14.52 26.88
CA PHE A 149 -13.39 -14.96 26.50
C PHE A 149 -12.63 -13.95 25.64
N GLN A 150 -13.16 -12.73 25.48
CA GLN A 150 -12.51 -11.63 24.78
C GLN A 150 -12.19 -11.96 23.31
N ASP A 151 -13.08 -12.68 22.62
CA ASP A 151 -13.02 -12.85 21.15
C ASP A 151 -13.51 -11.55 20.48
N TYR A 152 -12.63 -10.55 20.49
CA TYR A 152 -12.90 -9.22 19.97
C TYR A 152 -13.18 -9.27 18.48
N LYS A 153 -12.42 -10.04 17.69
CA LYS A 153 -12.63 -10.13 16.24
C LYS A 153 -14.03 -10.61 15.89
N THR A 154 -14.55 -11.63 16.56
CA THR A 154 -15.92 -12.09 16.32
C THR A 154 -16.94 -11.03 16.71
N LEU A 155 -16.79 -10.38 17.88
CA LEU A 155 -17.72 -9.35 18.33
C LEU A 155 -17.74 -8.13 17.40
N ILE A 156 -16.57 -7.67 16.95
CA ILE A 156 -16.42 -6.55 16.02
C ILE A 156 -17.06 -6.92 14.68
N ARG A 157 -16.76 -8.11 14.12
CA ARG A 157 -17.36 -8.59 12.87
C ARG A 157 -18.89 -8.61 12.95
N LEU A 158 -19.45 -9.11 14.06
CA LEU A 158 -20.90 -9.14 14.25
C LEU A 158 -21.50 -7.74 14.38
N ALA A 159 -20.85 -6.82 15.11
CA ALA A 159 -21.29 -5.44 15.20
C ALA A 159 -21.21 -4.70 13.85
N CYS A 160 -20.17 -4.97 13.05
CA CYS A 160 -19.98 -4.37 11.73
C CYS A 160 -20.99 -4.83 10.68
N ALA A 161 -21.61 -5.99 10.88
CA ALA A 161 -22.72 -6.47 10.05
C ALA A 161 -24.05 -5.72 10.31
N LEU A 162 -24.14 -4.94 11.39
CA LEU A 162 -25.34 -4.15 11.72
C LEU A 162 -25.38 -2.84 10.92
N PRO A 163 -26.58 -2.23 10.75
CA PRO A 163 -26.73 -0.89 10.17
C PRO A 163 -25.91 0.17 10.93
N ASP A 164 -25.50 1.24 10.25
CA ASP A 164 -24.55 2.24 10.78
C ASP A 164 -24.87 2.75 12.20
N PHE A 165 -26.14 3.12 12.47
CA PHE A 165 -26.56 3.62 13.77
C PHE A 165 -26.39 2.56 14.88
N GLU A 166 -26.82 1.33 14.61
CA GLU A 166 -26.72 0.22 15.55
C GLU A 166 -25.27 -0.25 15.73
N ARG A 167 -24.48 -0.27 14.64
CA ARG A 167 -23.05 -0.57 14.68
C ARG A 167 -22.33 0.37 15.63
N LYS A 168 -22.51 1.69 15.47
CA LYS A 168 -21.87 2.69 16.33
C LYS A 168 -22.26 2.53 17.80
N ALA A 169 -23.55 2.35 18.09
CA ALA A 169 -24.01 2.11 19.44
C ALA A 169 -23.43 0.83 20.05
N LYS A 170 -23.33 -0.25 19.25
CA LYS A 170 -22.82 -1.54 19.72
C LYS A 170 -21.32 -1.54 19.97
N ILE A 171 -20.56 -0.85 19.11
CA ILE A 171 -19.12 -0.67 19.28
C ILE A 171 -18.85 0.16 20.52
N GLU A 172 -19.62 1.22 20.78
CA GLU A 172 -19.47 2.04 21.99
C GLU A 172 -19.76 1.22 23.26
N GLU A 173 -20.83 0.41 23.25
CA GLU A 173 -21.11 -0.55 24.34
C GLU A 173 -19.91 -1.48 24.59
N TYR A 174 -19.26 -1.97 23.54
CA TYR A 174 -18.10 -2.86 23.69
C TYR A 174 -16.85 -2.13 24.18
N LYS A 175 -16.60 -0.90 23.71
CA LYS A 175 -15.52 -0.06 24.24
C LYS A 175 -15.68 0.18 25.73
N GLU A 176 -16.87 0.55 26.18
CA GLU A 176 -17.17 0.76 27.60
C GLU A 176 -17.02 -0.55 28.39
N PHE A 177 -17.60 -1.64 27.88
CA PHE A 177 -17.59 -2.93 28.56
C PHE A 177 -16.18 -3.50 28.76
N PHE A 178 -15.32 -3.43 27.74
CA PHE A 178 -13.97 -3.98 27.83
C PHE A 178 -12.95 -2.99 28.40
N SER A 179 -13.12 -1.69 28.14
CA SER A 179 -12.18 -0.63 28.55
C SER A 179 -10.71 -1.02 28.32
N SER A 180 -10.43 -1.66 27.17
CA SER A 180 -9.13 -2.28 26.85
C SER A 180 -8.55 -1.71 25.56
N GLY A 181 -7.26 -1.37 25.60
CA GLY A 181 -6.52 -0.93 24.41
C GLY A 181 -6.42 -2.01 23.33
N ASP A 182 -6.42 -3.29 23.71
CA ASP A 182 -6.35 -4.41 22.76
C ASP A 182 -7.63 -4.51 21.92
N PHE A 183 -8.79 -4.22 22.52
CA PHE A 183 -10.05 -4.14 21.79
C PHE A 183 -10.03 -3.00 20.77
N CYS A 184 -9.58 -1.80 21.18
CA CYS A 184 -9.48 -0.65 20.29
C CYS A 184 -8.51 -0.93 19.13
N ASN A 185 -7.34 -1.52 19.39
CA ASN A 185 -6.39 -1.87 18.35
C ASN A 185 -6.99 -2.86 17.34
N MET A 186 -7.62 -3.96 17.79
CA MET A 186 -8.29 -4.89 16.89
C MET A 186 -9.46 -4.28 16.12
N LEU A 187 -10.21 -3.35 16.74
CA LEU A 187 -11.26 -2.60 16.05
C LEU A 187 -10.69 -1.76 14.91
N TYR A 188 -9.59 -1.04 15.16
CA TYR A 188 -8.97 -0.19 14.17
C TYR A 188 -8.34 -0.99 13.02
N GLU A 189 -7.70 -2.12 13.33
CA GLU A 189 -7.23 -3.09 12.32
C GLU A 189 -8.38 -3.60 11.47
N TYR A 190 -9.49 -4.02 12.11
CA TYR A 190 -10.66 -4.52 11.39
C TYR A 190 -11.27 -3.44 10.47
N TYR A 191 -11.37 -2.19 10.95
CA TYR A 191 -11.87 -1.09 10.14
C TYR A 191 -11.00 -0.81 8.92
N LEU A 192 -9.68 -0.87 9.08
CA LEU A 192 -8.74 -0.69 7.99
C LEU A 192 -8.83 -1.82 6.95
N GLU A 193 -8.87 -3.08 7.40
CA GLU A 193 -8.91 -4.25 6.53
C GLU A 193 -10.24 -4.38 5.75
N ASN A 194 -11.36 -3.96 6.36
CA ASN A 194 -12.70 -4.13 5.78
C ASN A 194 -13.26 -2.85 5.14
N GLY A 195 -12.45 -1.80 5.01
CA GLY A 195 -12.84 -0.58 4.30
C GLY A 195 -13.73 0.40 5.07
N TYR A 196 -13.83 0.27 6.41
CA TYR A 196 -14.53 1.21 7.29
C TYR A 196 -13.68 2.45 7.63
N MET A 197 -12.96 2.99 6.64
CA MET A 197 -12.04 4.10 6.84
C MET A 197 -12.75 5.36 7.36
N ARG A 198 -14.01 5.59 6.93
CA ARG A 198 -14.82 6.71 7.42
C ARG A 198 -15.07 6.60 8.92
N ASP A 199 -15.57 5.46 9.37
CA ASP A 199 -15.82 5.23 10.80
C ASP A 199 -14.52 5.34 11.60
N LEU A 200 -13.40 4.86 11.06
CA LEU A 200 -12.08 4.98 11.70
C LEU A 200 -11.62 6.44 11.84
N LEU A 201 -11.84 7.29 10.83
CA LEU A 201 -11.49 8.72 10.87
C LEU A 201 -12.36 9.51 11.86
N GLU A 202 -13.62 9.11 12.04
CA GLU A 202 -14.52 9.74 13.01
C GLU A 202 -14.09 9.55 14.47
N VAL A 203 -13.34 8.47 14.78
CA VAL A 203 -12.82 8.22 16.14
C VAL A 203 -11.74 9.26 16.47
N LYS A 204 -11.95 10.11 17.49
CA LYS A 204 -11.00 11.18 17.90
C LYS A 204 -10.19 10.85 19.16
N GLU A 205 -10.19 9.59 19.57
CA GLU A 205 -9.49 9.12 20.76
C GLU A 205 -7.95 9.14 20.59
N PRO A 206 -7.17 9.36 21.65
CA PRO A 206 -5.70 9.33 21.61
C PRO A 206 -5.14 8.00 21.05
N GLU A 207 -5.77 6.88 21.37
CA GLU A 207 -5.39 5.54 20.93
C GLU A 207 -5.50 5.42 19.40
N ALA A 208 -6.53 6.02 18.80
CA ALA A 208 -6.66 6.07 17.35
C ALA A 208 -5.53 6.88 16.72
N ASN A 209 -5.14 8.01 17.31
CA ASN A 209 -4.01 8.80 16.81
C ASN A 209 -2.69 8.02 16.86
N LEU A 210 -2.47 7.24 17.91
CA LEU A 210 -1.31 6.35 18.00
C LEU A 210 -1.36 5.26 16.91
N PHE A 211 -2.51 4.63 16.70
CA PHE A 211 -2.70 3.65 15.63
C PHE A 211 -2.35 4.24 14.26
N PHE A 212 -2.90 5.41 13.91
CA PHE A 212 -2.59 6.09 12.65
C PHE A 212 -1.10 6.44 12.51
N ALA A 213 -0.43 6.81 13.61
CA ALA A 213 1.01 7.09 13.59
C ALA A 213 1.86 5.85 13.28
N THR A 214 1.40 4.66 13.67
CA THR A 214 2.07 3.39 13.33
C THR A 214 1.80 2.95 11.89
N GLN A 215 0.63 3.31 11.34
CA GLN A 215 0.19 2.88 10.02
C GLN A 215 0.62 3.87 8.92
N THR A 216 1.84 3.68 8.38
CA THR A 216 2.42 4.62 7.40
C THR A 216 1.57 4.85 6.16
N ASN A 217 0.75 3.87 5.76
CA ASN A 217 -0.02 3.91 4.50
C ASN A 217 -1.26 4.80 4.57
N VAL A 218 -1.80 5.02 5.78
CA VAL A 218 -3.07 5.76 5.99
C VAL A 218 -2.96 6.90 7.01
N GLY A 219 -1.83 7.00 7.74
CA GLY A 219 -1.59 8.07 8.71
C GLY A 219 -1.82 9.48 8.16
N TRP A 220 -1.44 9.71 6.90
CA TRP A 220 -1.65 11.00 6.22
C TRP A 220 -3.11 11.44 6.17
N MET A 221 -4.08 10.51 6.13
CA MET A 221 -5.51 10.87 6.13
C MET A 221 -5.93 11.47 7.47
N ARG A 222 -5.38 10.96 8.58
CA ARG A 222 -5.60 11.52 9.91
C ARG A 222 -4.92 12.87 10.07
N ASP A 223 -3.71 13.01 9.54
CA ASP A 223 -2.99 14.29 9.55
C ASP A 223 -3.79 15.37 8.79
N LEU A 224 -4.39 15.03 7.64
CA LEU A 224 -5.29 15.93 6.90
C LEU A 224 -6.54 16.32 7.70
N GLU A 225 -7.20 15.36 8.34
CA GLU A 225 -8.41 15.63 9.15
C GLU A 225 -8.11 16.56 10.34
N ASN A 226 -6.90 16.45 10.90
CA ASN A 226 -6.44 17.31 11.99
C ASN A 226 -5.94 18.69 11.51
N GLY A 227 -5.86 18.93 10.19
CA GLY A 227 -5.32 20.15 9.60
C GLY A 227 -3.79 20.24 9.59
N ASP A 228 -3.08 19.14 9.87
CA ASP A 228 -1.62 19.08 9.84
C ASP A 228 -1.13 18.76 8.40
N PHE A 229 -1.25 19.77 7.55
CA PHE A 229 -0.95 19.65 6.12
C PHE A 229 0.54 19.37 5.84
N ALA A 230 1.47 19.92 6.63
CA ALA A 230 2.92 19.67 6.53
C ALA A 230 3.22 18.18 6.69
N LYS A 231 2.71 17.60 7.78
CA LYS A 231 2.97 16.20 8.10
C LYS A 231 2.30 15.25 7.10
N ALA A 232 1.08 15.57 6.68
CA ALA A 232 0.39 14.84 5.61
C ALA A 232 1.21 14.88 4.31
N CYS A 233 1.71 16.06 3.93
CA CYS A 233 2.51 16.28 2.73
C CYS A 233 3.80 15.44 2.73
N HIS A 234 4.55 15.46 3.84
CA HIS A 234 5.76 14.67 4.01
C HIS A 234 5.49 13.16 3.95
N THR A 235 4.43 12.71 4.60
CA THR A 235 4.01 11.30 4.60
C THR A 235 3.63 10.85 3.19
N LEU A 236 2.82 11.65 2.48
CA LEU A 236 2.40 11.38 1.10
C LEU A 236 3.59 11.29 0.13
N LYS A 237 4.57 12.19 0.25
CA LYS A 237 5.80 12.13 -0.56
C LYS A 237 6.67 10.91 -0.20
N THR A 238 6.69 10.50 1.06
CA THR A 238 7.42 9.30 1.48
C THR A 238 6.75 8.04 0.91
N LEU A 239 5.41 7.98 0.92
CA LEU A 239 4.66 6.89 0.31
C LEU A 239 4.85 6.84 -1.20
N SER A 240 4.83 7.98 -1.90
CA SER A 240 5.01 8.01 -3.35
C SER A 240 6.38 7.47 -3.78
N ARG A 241 7.42 7.68 -2.99
CA ARG A 241 8.76 7.10 -3.21
C ARG A 241 8.80 5.58 -3.03
N LYS A 242 7.95 5.02 -2.16
CA LYS A 242 7.83 3.57 -1.97
C LYS A 242 7.02 2.91 -3.10
N SER A 243 6.07 3.63 -3.71
CA SER A 243 5.18 3.14 -4.78
C SER A 243 5.79 3.19 -6.19
N ASN A 244 7.06 2.84 -6.38
CA ASN A 244 7.70 2.87 -7.71
C ASN A 244 7.21 1.75 -8.65
N ASP A 245 6.54 0.74 -8.11
CA ASP A 245 5.90 -0.35 -8.84
C ASP A 245 4.55 0.04 -9.46
N ASP A 246 3.95 1.15 -9.02
CA ASP A 246 2.66 1.64 -9.49
C ASP A 246 2.68 3.16 -9.74
N VAL A 247 2.90 3.54 -11.01
CA VAL A 247 2.92 4.93 -11.45
C VAL A 247 1.57 5.64 -11.24
N ILE A 248 0.45 4.89 -11.26
CA ILE A 248 -0.89 5.44 -11.07
C ILE A 248 -1.06 5.90 -9.63
N LEU A 249 -0.74 5.00 -8.70
CA LEU A 249 -0.73 5.30 -7.28
C LEU A 249 0.27 6.41 -6.94
N LYS A 250 1.50 6.32 -7.47
CA LYS A 250 2.54 7.33 -7.25
C LYS A 250 2.10 8.72 -7.68
N ARG A 251 1.45 8.85 -8.84
CA ARG A 251 0.91 10.14 -9.32
C ARG A 251 -0.16 10.67 -8.37
N ARG A 252 -1.11 9.84 -7.94
CA ARG A 252 -2.18 10.24 -7.02
C ARG A 252 -1.60 10.75 -5.70
N LEU A 253 -0.64 10.02 -5.13
CA LEU A 253 0.04 10.40 -3.88
C LEU A 253 0.81 11.72 -4.02
N LEU A 254 1.54 11.91 -5.12
CA LEU A 254 2.25 13.18 -5.38
C LEU A 254 1.30 14.36 -5.60
N SER A 255 0.17 14.12 -6.29
CA SER A 255 -0.86 15.15 -6.45
C SER A 255 -1.46 15.54 -5.11
N PHE A 256 -1.78 14.57 -4.25
CA PHE A 256 -2.24 14.87 -2.89
C PHE A 256 -1.16 15.59 -2.08
N ALA A 257 0.10 15.16 -2.13
CA ALA A 257 1.20 15.85 -1.46
C ALA A 257 1.28 17.31 -1.92
N LYS A 258 1.18 17.56 -3.23
CA LYS A 258 1.17 18.91 -3.79
C LYS A 258 0.00 19.74 -3.26
N LEU A 259 -1.21 19.18 -3.23
CA LEU A 259 -2.38 19.88 -2.71
C LEU A 259 -2.23 20.18 -1.22
N SER A 260 -1.74 19.23 -0.42
CA SER A 260 -1.47 19.44 1.00
C SER A 260 -0.44 20.56 1.22
N ALA A 261 0.67 20.58 0.47
CA ALA A 261 1.66 21.66 0.56
C ALA A 261 1.07 23.04 0.22
N LEU A 262 0.11 23.10 -0.71
CA LEU A 262 -0.54 24.36 -1.09
C LEU A 262 -1.60 24.82 -0.09
N CYS A 263 -2.04 23.95 0.82
CA CYS A 263 -2.94 24.29 1.91
C CYS A 263 -2.21 24.82 3.15
N GLU A 264 -0.88 24.79 3.17
CA GLU A 264 -0.09 25.36 4.27
C GLU A 264 -0.01 26.89 4.17
N ASP A 265 0.03 27.54 5.34
CA ASP A 265 0.24 28.98 5.42
C ASP A 265 1.65 29.38 4.95
N GLU A 266 2.66 28.56 5.29
CA GLU A 266 4.05 28.74 4.86
C GLU A 266 4.47 27.60 3.92
N VAL A 267 4.45 27.89 2.62
CA VAL A 267 4.81 26.91 1.59
C VAL A 267 6.33 26.74 1.50
N ASP A 268 6.83 25.55 1.83
CA ASP A 268 8.21 25.16 1.50
C ASP A 268 8.35 24.98 -0.02
N ASN A 269 8.82 26.04 -0.68
CA ASN A 269 9.04 26.06 -2.12
C ASN A 269 10.03 24.99 -2.58
N ASN A 270 11.09 24.69 -1.83
CA ASN A 270 12.06 23.66 -2.23
C ASN A 270 11.41 22.28 -2.23
N PHE A 271 10.60 22.01 -1.20
CA PHE A 271 9.88 20.76 -1.11
C PHE A 271 8.84 20.58 -2.22
N LEU A 272 8.11 21.66 -2.51
CA LEU A 272 7.09 21.74 -3.56
C LEU A 272 7.70 21.58 -4.95
N GLU A 273 8.85 22.21 -5.24
CA GLU A 273 9.58 22.01 -6.48
C GLU A 273 10.01 20.55 -6.66
N GLY A 274 10.44 19.89 -5.58
CA GLY A 274 10.70 18.45 -5.61
C GLY A 274 9.48 17.62 -6.04
N ILE A 275 8.28 17.95 -5.54
CA ILE A 275 7.04 17.25 -5.95
C ILE A 275 6.69 17.56 -7.41
N LYS A 276 6.84 18.82 -7.84
CA LYS A 276 6.59 19.23 -9.23
C LYS A 276 7.50 18.50 -10.20
N ARG A 277 8.78 18.30 -9.85
CA ARG A 277 9.73 17.51 -10.64
C ARG A 277 9.27 16.06 -10.80
N ASP A 278 8.93 15.40 -9.69
CA ASP A 278 8.44 14.02 -9.71
C ASP A 278 7.16 13.88 -10.57
N LEU A 279 6.23 14.84 -10.48
CA LEU A 279 5.03 14.89 -11.32
C LEU A 279 5.35 15.13 -12.79
N ASN A 280 6.34 15.96 -13.10
CA ASN A 280 6.75 16.22 -14.47
C ASN A 280 7.38 14.98 -15.11
N LEU A 281 8.18 14.21 -14.37
CA LEU A 281 8.70 12.92 -14.83
C LEU A 281 7.58 11.93 -15.18
N ILE A 282 6.53 11.87 -14.36
CA ILE A 282 5.35 11.04 -14.65
C ILE A 282 4.64 11.53 -15.91
N LYS A 283 4.52 12.84 -16.11
CA LYS A 283 3.94 13.44 -17.33
C LYS A 283 4.76 13.08 -18.57
N LEU A 284 6.08 13.06 -18.47
CA LEU A 284 6.97 12.64 -19.57
C LEU A 284 6.85 11.14 -19.84
N GLN A 285 6.71 10.31 -18.80
CA GLN A 285 6.41 8.89 -18.96
C GLN A 285 5.05 8.66 -19.66
N GLN A 286 4.03 9.46 -19.35
CA GLN A 286 2.71 9.38 -20.01
C GLN A 286 2.79 9.61 -21.52
N LYS A 287 3.68 10.51 -21.98
CA LYS A 287 3.87 10.73 -23.42
C LYS A 287 4.43 9.50 -24.16
N LEU A 288 5.13 8.61 -23.46
CA LEU A 288 5.68 7.38 -24.05
C LEU A 288 4.61 6.32 -24.32
N ASP A 289 3.61 6.20 -23.45
CA ASP A 289 2.48 5.28 -23.62
C ASP A 289 1.17 6.04 -23.40
N PRO A 290 0.51 6.54 -24.46
CA PRO A 290 -0.75 7.26 -24.34
C PRO A 290 -1.88 6.41 -23.73
N ASN A 291 -1.76 5.08 -23.70
CA ASN A 291 -2.73 4.23 -22.99
C ASN A 291 -2.63 4.39 -21.47
N LEU A 292 -1.56 4.99 -20.94
CA LEU A 292 -1.46 5.36 -19.54
C LEU A 292 -2.56 6.34 -19.15
N GLU A 293 -2.88 7.34 -19.99
CA GLU A 293 -3.94 8.31 -19.69
C GLU A 293 -5.30 7.64 -19.49
N MET A 294 -5.71 6.75 -20.39
CA MET A 294 -6.95 5.98 -20.24
C MET A 294 -6.97 5.13 -18.97
N LYS A 295 -5.81 4.60 -18.55
CA LYS A 295 -5.69 3.78 -17.35
C LYS A 295 -5.79 4.60 -16.06
N PHE A 296 -5.42 5.88 -16.09
CA PHE A 296 -5.52 6.74 -14.91
C PHE A 296 -6.96 7.06 -14.51
N ASP A 297 -7.86 7.12 -15.49
CA ASP A 297 -9.28 7.44 -15.32
C ASP A 297 -10.17 6.19 -15.13
N SER A 298 -9.61 4.99 -15.32
CA SER A 298 -10.32 3.74 -15.11
C SER A 298 -10.43 3.38 -13.63
N SER A 299 -11.61 2.89 -13.23
CA SER A 299 -11.87 2.30 -11.91
C SER A 299 -11.42 0.84 -11.81
N ASP A 300 -11.07 0.20 -12.92
CA ASP A 300 -10.69 -1.22 -12.94
C ASP A 300 -9.26 -1.41 -12.42
N PRO A 301 -8.95 -2.55 -11.79
CA PRO A 301 -7.60 -2.88 -11.35
C PRO A 301 -6.68 -3.07 -12.55
N VAL A 302 -6.07 -1.97 -13.00
CA VAL A 302 -5.05 -1.97 -14.03
C VAL A 302 -3.83 -2.73 -13.52
N SER A 303 -3.21 -3.55 -14.37
CA SER A 303 -1.93 -4.18 -14.05
C SER A 303 -0.92 -3.10 -13.62
N LYS A 304 -0.25 -3.32 -12.49
CA LYS A 304 0.73 -2.37 -11.95
C LYS A 304 1.76 -1.98 -13.01
N ILE A 305 1.89 -0.68 -13.27
CA ILE A 305 2.86 -0.14 -14.23
C ILE A 305 3.97 0.53 -13.45
N ARG A 306 5.20 0.05 -13.63
CA ARG A 306 6.39 0.60 -12.99
C ARG A 306 6.61 2.06 -13.39
N SER A 307 6.97 2.90 -12.43
CA SER A 307 7.45 4.26 -12.70
C SER A 307 8.85 4.21 -13.29
N CYS A 308 9.06 4.87 -14.42
CA CYS A 308 10.36 4.99 -15.07
C CYS A 308 11.21 6.07 -14.41
N THR A 309 12.53 5.84 -14.37
CA THR A 309 13.53 6.85 -14.09
C THR A 309 13.70 7.78 -15.30
N ALA A 310 14.22 8.99 -15.06
CA ALA A 310 14.49 9.94 -16.13
C ALA A 310 15.42 9.36 -17.22
N GLU A 311 16.42 8.55 -16.83
CA GLU A 311 17.29 7.86 -17.79
C GLU A 311 16.53 6.86 -18.66
N GLU A 312 15.64 6.07 -18.07
CA GLU A 312 14.82 5.08 -18.79
C GLU A 312 13.90 5.79 -19.78
N ILE A 313 13.32 6.94 -19.40
CA ILE A 313 12.49 7.78 -20.29
C ILE A 313 13.32 8.29 -21.47
N ILE A 314 14.51 8.84 -21.23
CA ILE A 314 15.41 9.31 -22.30
C ILE A 314 15.76 8.17 -23.25
N LYS A 315 16.20 7.02 -22.73
CA LYS A 315 16.55 5.84 -23.55
C LYS A 315 15.35 5.37 -24.38
N ALA A 316 14.15 5.33 -23.79
CA ALA A 316 12.93 4.94 -24.50
C ALA A 316 12.56 5.92 -25.64
N ASN A 317 12.83 7.21 -25.46
CA ASN A 317 12.63 8.20 -26.53
C ASN A 317 13.62 8.05 -27.68
N LEU A 318 14.86 7.63 -27.41
CA LEU A 318 15.93 7.55 -28.41
C LEU A 318 16.06 6.20 -29.12
N ASN A 319 15.42 5.14 -28.62
CA ASN A 319 15.58 3.77 -29.15
C ASN A 319 14.84 3.50 -30.47
N ASP A 320 13.98 4.41 -30.93
CA ASP A 320 13.23 4.21 -32.17
C ASP A 320 14.02 4.70 -33.39
N ALA A 321 13.98 3.94 -34.49
CA ALA A 321 14.85 4.15 -35.64
C ALA A 321 14.59 5.48 -36.37
N SER A 322 13.43 6.09 -36.16
CA SER A 322 13.11 7.45 -36.55
C SER A 322 13.02 8.34 -35.30
N CYS A 323 14.14 8.91 -34.81
CA CYS A 323 14.01 10.03 -33.85
C CYS A 323 13.32 11.17 -34.58
N ASP A 324 12.09 11.47 -34.15
CA ASP A 324 11.40 12.70 -34.52
C ASP A 324 11.81 13.81 -33.53
N ILE A 325 11.71 15.06 -33.98
CA ILE A 325 12.01 16.27 -33.22
C ILE A 325 11.27 16.26 -31.87
N ASP A 326 10.02 15.79 -31.85
CA ASP A 326 9.21 15.70 -30.63
C ASP A 326 9.84 14.79 -29.56
N ARG A 327 10.35 13.61 -29.95
CA ARG A 327 10.96 12.66 -29.00
C ARG A 327 12.31 13.14 -28.51
N CYS A 328 13.10 13.70 -29.42
CA CYS A 328 14.38 14.32 -29.09
C CYS A 328 14.16 15.56 -28.16
N PHE A 329 13.08 16.33 -28.35
CA PHE A 329 12.69 17.43 -27.45
C PHE A 329 12.19 16.95 -26.08
N ASP A 330 11.34 15.93 -26.02
CA ASP A 330 10.87 15.36 -24.76
C ASP A 330 12.03 14.72 -23.96
N ALA A 331 13.02 14.14 -24.63
CA ALA A 331 14.24 13.66 -23.99
C ALA A 331 15.05 14.81 -23.35
N LEU A 332 15.14 15.98 -24.00
CA LEU A 332 15.80 17.16 -23.43
C LEU A 332 15.02 17.77 -22.27
N LEU A 333 13.69 17.80 -22.34
CA LEU A 333 12.85 18.18 -21.20
C LEU A 333 13.06 17.22 -20.03
N THR A 334 13.16 15.92 -20.30
CA THR A 334 13.48 14.91 -19.28
C THR A 334 14.89 15.14 -18.70
N LEU A 335 15.88 15.42 -19.55
CA LEU A 335 17.23 15.73 -19.11
C LEU A 335 17.27 16.98 -18.22
N SER A 336 16.44 17.99 -18.52
CA SER A 336 16.34 19.19 -17.69
C SER A 336 15.95 18.87 -16.24
N THR A 337 15.15 17.82 -16.02
CA THR A 337 14.77 17.39 -14.66
C THR A 337 15.90 16.65 -13.94
N LEU A 338 16.83 16.00 -14.67
CA LEU A 338 18.02 15.34 -14.11
C LEU A 338 19.10 16.34 -13.67
N ILE A 339 19.28 17.43 -14.43
CA ILE A 339 20.24 18.49 -14.09
C ILE A 339 19.90 19.11 -12.72
N ASP A 340 18.62 19.15 -12.37
CA ASP A 340 18.19 19.60 -11.04
C ASP A 340 18.59 18.64 -9.90
N GLU A 341 18.79 17.35 -10.17
CA GLU A 341 19.26 16.35 -9.20
C GLU A 341 20.79 16.36 -9.06
N GLU A 342 21.51 16.73 -10.11
CA GLU A 342 22.98 16.80 -10.16
C GLU A 342 23.61 17.73 -9.13
N ALA A 343 22.91 18.78 -8.72
CA ALA A 343 23.39 19.70 -7.69
C ALA A 343 23.75 18.99 -6.36
N SER A 344 23.30 17.74 -6.17
CA SER A 344 23.57 16.92 -4.98
C SER A 344 24.67 15.85 -5.16
N ASN A 345 25.05 15.44 -6.38
CA ASN A 345 25.97 14.30 -6.60
C ASN A 345 26.91 14.48 -7.82
N ARG A 346 28.23 14.48 -7.58
CA ARG A 346 29.26 14.69 -8.63
C ARG A 346 29.26 13.65 -9.75
N THR A 347 28.85 12.41 -9.49
CA THR A 347 28.78 11.33 -10.50
C THR A 347 27.61 11.49 -11.47
N ALA A 348 26.60 12.29 -11.12
CA ALA A 348 25.50 12.57 -12.03
C ALA A 348 25.97 13.44 -13.22
N GLY A 349 26.98 14.31 -13.00
CA GLY A 349 27.66 15.17 -13.98
C GLY A 349 27.98 14.47 -15.31
N GLU A 350 28.76 13.39 -15.21
CA GLU A 350 29.21 12.64 -16.38
C GLU A 350 28.04 11.93 -17.09
N LEU A 351 27.04 11.48 -16.34
CA LEU A 351 25.88 10.81 -16.88
C LEU A 351 25.00 11.76 -17.67
N VAL A 352 24.73 12.96 -17.16
CA VAL A 352 23.95 13.98 -17.89
C VAL A 352 24.68 14.41 -19.14
N HIS A 353 25.99 14.68 -19.09
CA HIS A 353 26.75 15.01 -20.29
C HIS A 353 26.69 13.87 -21.33
N SER A 354 26.81 12.61 -20.91
CA SER A 354 26.67 11.46 -21.81
C SER A 354 25.26 11.36 -22.41
N LEU A 355 24.20 11.61 -21.63
CA LEU A 355 22.82 11.58 -22.12
C LEU A 355 22.52 12.76 -23.05
N GLN A 356 23.01 13.95 -22.71
CA GLN A 356 22.96 15.14 -23.55
C GLN A 356 23.58 14.86 -24.91
N ALA A 357 24.82 14.35 -24.93
CA ALA A 357 25.51 13.99 -26.15
C ALA A 357 24.72 12.98 -26.99
N LYS A 358 24.14 11.95 -26.36
CA LYS A 358 23.31 10.94 -27.05
C LYS A 358 22.07 11.53 -27.71
N ILE A 359 21.37 12.46 -27.03
CA ILE A 359 20.18 13.10 -27.59
C ILE A 359 20.54 13.92 -28.84
N TRP A 360 21.60 14.74 -28.73
CA TRP A 360 22.03 15.59 -29.85
C TRP A 360 22.63 14.78 -31.01
N ILE A 361 23.37 13.70 -30.73
CA ILE A 361 23.84 12.76 -31.75
C ILE A 361 22.65 12.13 -32.50
N ALA A 362 21.60 11.74 -31.79
CA ALA A 362 20.39 11.19 -32.42
C ALA A 362 19.71 12.22 -33.33
N ALA A 363 19.59 13.47 -32.87
CA ALA A 363 19.03 14.58 -33.66
C ALA A 363 19.84 14.85 -34.93
N ILE A 364 21.17 14.82 -34.87
CA ILE A 364 22.03 15.01 -36.05
C ILE A 364 21.90 13.83 -37.01
N ARG A 365 21.92 12.59 -36.49
CA ARG A 365 21.82 11.37 -37.31
C ARG A 365 20.49 11.24 -38.05
N ALA A 366 19.41 11.83 -37.54
CA ALA A 366 18.11 11.87 -38.21
C ALA A 366 18.19 12.46 -39.63
N ASN A 367 19.11 13.39 -39.87
CA ASN A 367 19.38 13.97 -41.19
C ASN A 367 20.74 13.55 -41.78
N SER A 368 21.21 12.32 -41.50
CA SER A 368 22.54 11.83 -41.93
C SER A 368 22.85 12.01 -43.42
N GLU A 369 21.85 11.85 -44.31
CA GLU A 369 22.03 12.04 -45.75
C GLU A 369 22.30 13.49 -46.15
N TYR A 370 21.73 14.46 -45.42
CA TYR A 370 22.01 15.88 -45.62
C TYR A 370 23.45 16.21 -45.19
N TRP A 371 23.85 15.76 -44.00
CA TRP A 371 25.18 16.05 -43.46
C TRP A 371 26.33 15.48 -44.32
N LYS A 372 26.10 14.34 -44.99
CA LYS A 372 27.07 13.78 -45.97
C LYS A 372 27.23 14.64 -47.23
N LYS A 373 26.20 15.38 -47.64
CA LYS A 373 26.14 16.09 -48.93
C LYS A 373 26.19 17.61 -48.82
N VAL A 374 26.24 18.14 -47.60
CA VAL A 374 26.32 19.58 -47.30
C VAL A 374 27.40 20.27 -48.14
N THR A 375 26.98 21.35 -48.81
CA THR A 375 27.79 22.20 -49.68
C THR A 375 27.88 23.62 -49.12
N ARG A 376 28.62 24.52 -49.79
CA ARG A 376 28.76 25.92 -49.36
C ARG A 376 27.53 26.78 -49.62
N ASP A 377 26.65 26.34 -50.51
CA ASP A 377 25.46 27.09 -50.93
C ASP A 377 24.24 26.77 -50.07
N ASP A 378 24.34 25.77 -49.18
CA ASP A 378 23.28 25.40 -48.27
C ASP A 378 23.12 26.46 -47.17
N ASP A 379 21.89 26.94 -46.98
CA ASP A 379 21.56 27.89 -45.91
C ASP A 379 21.92 27.25 -44.54
N PRO A 380 22.67 27.93 -43.66
CA PRO A 380 22.88 27.46 -42.30
C PRO A 380 21.56 27.21 -41.54
N LYS A 381 20.43 27.79 -41.96
CA LYS A 381 19.10 27.51 -41.41
C LYS A 381 18.33 26.40 -42.14
N TYR A 382 19.03 25.48 -42.83
CA TYR A 382 18.37 24.34 -43.43
C TYR A 382 17.56 23.57 -42.38
N PRO A 383 16.27 23.24 -42.63
CA PRO A 383 15.40 22.60 -41.66
C PRO A 383 15.84 21.15 -41.41
N THR A 384 16.75 20.99 -40.46
CA THR A 384 17.16 19.71 -39.89
C THR A 384 16.49 19.52 -38.53
N VAL A 385 16.39 18.28 -38.09
CA VAL A 385 15.97 17.93 -36.73
C VAL A 385 16.85 18.63 -35.70
N TYR A 386 18.16 18.76 -35.97
CA TYR A 386 19.09 19.50 -35.11
C TYR A 386 18.76 21.00 -35.00
N SER A 387 18.59 21.69 -36.14
CA SER A 387 18.30 23.13 -36.15
C SER A 387 16.92 23.44 -35.56
N GLU A 388 15.92 22.63 -35.88
CA GLU A 388 14.56 22.81 -35.37
C GLU A 388 14.49 22.52 -33.86
N LEU A 389 15.25 21.52 -33.39
CA LEU A 389 15.35 21.23 -31.95
C LEU A 389 16.00 22.39 -31.19
N LEU A 390 17.04 23.02 -31.73
CA LEU A 390 17.65 24.21 -31.15
C LEU A 390 16.67 25.39 -31.09
N ASP A 391 15.95 25.65 -32.19
CA ASP A 391 14.94 26.70 -32.24
C ASP A 391 13.81 26.45 -31.22
N ARG A 392 13.39 25.19 -31.06
CA ARG A 392 12.35 24.79 -30.10
C ARG A 392 12.79 24.97 -28.65
N ILE A 393 14.03 24.64 -28.30
CA ILE A 393 14.59 24.92 -26.97
C ILE A 393 14.70 26.43 -26.73
N ALA A 394 15.21 27.18 -27.71
CA ALA A 394 15.34 28.64 -27.60
C ALA A 394 13.97 29.33 -27.41
N ALA A 395 12.93 28.81 -28.06
CA ALA A 395 11.56 29.29 -27.95
C ALA A 395 10.79 28.77 -26.71
N CYS A 396 11.24 27.70 -26.05
CA CYS A 396 10.53 27.10 -24.92
C CYS A 396 10.38 28.10 -23.76
N ALA A 397 9.14 28.45 -23.39
CA ALA A 397 8.86 29.42 -22.33
C ALA A 397 9.02 28.83 -20.92
N GLU A 398 8.97 27.51 -20.79
CA GLU A 398 8.99 26.80 -19.50
C GLU A 398 10.39 26.72 -18.88
N LEU A 399 11.45 26.93 -19.67
CA LEU A 399 12.84 26.85 -19.23
C LEU A 399 13.43 28.25 -19.00
N SER A 400 14.20 28.41 -17.92
CA SER A 400 15.02 29.61 -17.70
C SER A 400 16.11 29.72 -18.78
N SER A 401 16.60 30.93 -19.05
CA SER A 401 17.65 31.14 -20.05
C SER A 401 18.94 30.38 -19.70
N GLU A 402 19.29 30.35 -18.41
CA GLU A 402 20.43 29.57 -17.90
C GLU A 402 20.26 28.08 -18.20
N ARG A 403 19.09 27.50 -17.90
CA ARG A 403 18.82 26.08 -18.20
C ARG A 403 18.82 25.79 -19.70
N LYS A 404 18.35 26.72 -20.53
CA LYS A 404 18.45 26.59 -22.00
C LYS A 404 19.91 26.51 -22.45
N LEU A 405 20.78 27.35 -21.89
CA LEU A 405 22.19 27.37 -22.25
C LEU A 405 22.94 26.12 -21.78
N GLU A 406 22.55 25.55 -20.63
CA GLU A 406 23.06 24.27 -20.11
C GLU A 406 22.66 23.09 -21.00
N LEU A 407 21.45 23.11 -21.57
CA LEU A 407 20.94 22.04 -22.44
C LEU A 407 21.55 22.06 -23.85
N ILE A 408 22.09 23.20 -24.31
CA ILE A 408 22.76 23.32 -25.60
C ILE A 408 24.14 22.65 -25.53
N PRO A 409 24.48 21.77 -26.48
CA PRO A 409 25.68 20.96 -26.42
C PRO A 409 26.94 21.77 -26.74
N ASP A 410 28.12 21.28 -26.32
CA ASP A 410 29.38 21.73 -26.90
C ASP A 410 29.57 21.06 -28.28
N THR A 411 29.51 21.87 -29.34
CA THR A 411 29.64 21.37 -30.71
C THR A 411 31.02 20.76 -31.00
N LYS A 412 32.07 21.09 -30.23
CA LYS A 412 33.38 20.46 -30.38
C LYS A 412 33.34 19.00 -29.96
N GLU A 413 32.74 18.73 -28.79
CA GLU A 413 32.61 17.37 -28.26
C GLU A 413 31.69 16.51 -29.13
N LEU A 414 30.60 17.08 -29.63
CA LEU A 414 29.70 16.39 -30.57
C LEU A 414 30.39 16.04 -31.90
N ALA A 415 31.21 16.95 -32.44
CA ALA A 415 31.90 16.72 -33.70
C ALA A 415 32.95 15.59 -33.59
N GLU A 416 33.61 15.47 -32.43
CA GLU A 416 34.55 14.37 -32.15
C GLU A 416 33.84 13.00 -32.09
N CYS A 417 32.60 12.97 -31.57
CA CYS A 417 31.79 11.76 -31.47
C CYS A 417 31.20 11.30 -32.82
N LEU A 418 31.12 12.20 -33.80
CA LEU A 418 30.50 11.97 -35.11
C LEU A 418 31.55 11.81 -36.23
N THR A 419 32.45 10.85 -36.06
CA THR A 419 33.53 10.56 -37.03
C THR A 419 33.00 10.22 -38.43
N GLU A 420 31.76 9.74 -38.53
CA GLU A 420 31.10 9.43 -39.80
C GLU A 420 30.96 10.65 -40.71
N PHE A 421 30.87 11.87 -40.17
CA PHE A 421 30.77 13.12 -40.94
C PHE A 421 32.11 13.88 -41.02
N SER A 422 33.18 13.36 -40.40
CA SER A 422 34.50 14.02 -40.34
C SER A 422 35.12 14.32 -41.71
N HIS A 423 34.72 13.59 -42.75
CA HIS A 423 35.15 13.81 -44.12
C HIS A 423 34.62 15.12 -44.72
N ASN A 424 33.49 15.64 -44.20
CA ASN A 424 32.92 16.91 -44.63
C ASN A 424 33.42 18.06 -43.74
N LYS A 425 34.39 18.84 -44.25
CA LYS A 425 34.97 19.99 -43.52
C LYS A 425 33.95 21.09 -43.19
N LEU A 426 32.81 21.14 -43.89
CA LEU A 426 31.75 22.14 -43.66
C LEU A 426 30.80 21.73 -42.53
N PHE A 427 30.68 20.44 -42.23
CA PHE A 427 29.78 19.92 -41.20
C PHE A 427 30.00 20.58 -39.83
N GLY A 428 31.24 20.55 -39.33
CA GLY A 428 31.58 21.14 -38.04
C GLY A 428 31.47 22.69 -38.00
N VAL A 429 31.56 23.35 -39.16
CA VAL A 429 31.38 24.81 -39.27
C VAL A 429 29.89 25.15 -39.21
N LEU A 430 29.05 24.43 -39.94
CA LEU A 430 27.60 24.64 -39.93
C LEU A 430 27.00 24.34 -38.57
N LEU A 431 27.35 23.22 -37.92
CA LEU A 431 26.85 22.88 -36.58
C LEU A 431 27.10 24.01 -35.57
N ARG A 432 28.32 24.56 -35.57
CA ARG A 432 28.72 25.66 -34.71
C ARG A 432 28.00 26.96 -35.05
N THR A 433 27.83 27.24 -36.34
CA THR A 433 27.12 28.45 -36.79
C THR A 433 25.66 28.43 -36.32
N ILE A 434 24.99 27.29 -36.44
CA ILE A 434 23.60 27.08 -35.99
C ILE A 434 23.51 27.18 -34.46
N GLU A 435 24.43 26.54 -33.74
CA GLU A 435 24.51 26.59 -32.29
C GLU A 435 24.73 28.03 -31.77
N GLU A 436 25.70 28.76 -32.35
CA GLU A 436 25.97 30.15 -32.00
C GLU A 436 24.75 31.05 -32.25
N ALA A 437 24.03 30.84 -33.35
CA ALA A 437 22.81 31.56 -33.64
C ALA A 437 21.72 31.30 -32.57
N ALA A 438 21.56 30.05 -32.15
CA ALA A 438 20.61 29.68 -31.09
C ALA A 438 21.00 30.30 -29.73
N ARG A 439 22.29 30.24 -29.34
CA ARG A 439 22.78 30.88 -28.09
C ARG A 439 22.59 32.39 -28.09
N ARG A 440 22.84 33.05 -29.24
CA ARG A 440 22.58 34.49 -29.40
C ARG A 440 21.10 34.82 -29.26
N SER A 441 20.22 34.04 -29.89
CA SER A 441 18.76 34.20 -29.79
C SER A 441 18.25 34.12 -28.34
N ILE A 442 18.85 33.26 -27.51
CA ILE A 442 18.51 33.17 -26.08
C ILE A 442 18.99 34.40 -25.32
N SER A 443 20.23 34.83 -25.58
CA SER A 443 20.85 35.97 -24.89
C SER A 443 20.19 37.32 -25.25
N ASP A 444 19.86 37.51 -26.52
CA ASP A 444 19.21 38.74 -27.02
C ASP A 444 17.81 38.94 -26.42
N LYS A 445 17.09 37.83 -26.14
CA LYS A 445 15.78 37.85 -25.48
C LYS A 445 15.87 38.30 -24.02
N GLU A 446 16.99 38.07 -23.33
CA GLU A 446 17.21 38.63 -21.99
C GLU A 446 17.46 40.14 -22.02
N GLY A 447 18.24 40.62 -22.98
CA GLY A 447 18.53 42.05 -23.15
C GLY A 447 17.27 42.88 -23.43
N MET A 448 16.33 42.35 -24.21
CA MET A 448 15.01 42.96 -24.44
C MET A 448 14.13 42.97 -23.18
N ARG A 449 14.15 41.91 -22.36
CA ARG A 449 13.39 41.86 -21.09
C ARG A 449 13.96 42.81 -20.03
N GLY A 450 15.29 42.93 -19.94
CA GLY A 450 15.96 43.89 -19.04
C GLY A 450 15.66 45.35 -19.39
N SER A 451 15.71 45.70 -20.67
CA SER A 451 15.44 47.07 -21.16
C SER A 451 13.96 47.48 -20.98
N SER A 452 13.05 46.51 -20.99
CA SER A 452 11.62 46.75 -20.76
C SER A 452 11.31 47.10 -19.29
N ASN A 453 12.08 46.57 -18.33
CA ASN A 453 11.87 46.85 -16.91
C ASN A 453 12.55 48.14 -16.42
N GLU A 454 13.62 48.60 -17.09
CA GLU A 454 14.22 49.92 -16.78
C GLU A 454 13.39 51.10 -17.30
N THR A 455 12.55 50.89 -18.33
CA THR A 455 11.73 51.97 -18.91
C THR A 455 10.44 52.25 -18.11
N ILE A 456 10.05 51.37 -17.17
CA ILE A 456 8.84 51.54 -16.35
C ILE A 456 9.14 52.16 -14.96
N SER A 457 10.42 52.32 -14.58
CA SER A 457 10.79 52.83 -13.25
C SER A 457 11.00 54.35 -13.15
N TYR A 458 10.66 55.14 -14.19
CA TYR A 458 10.83 56.61 -14.20
C TYR A 458 9.55 57.42 -14.47
N SER A 459 8.35 56.82 -14.35
CA SER A 459 7.08 57.53 -14.60
C SER A 459 6.04 57.47 -13.48
N VAL A 460 6.43 57.05 -12.27
CA VAL A 460 5.59 57.16 -11.06
C VAL A 460 6.41 57.76 -9.94
N LEU A 461 6.63 59.08 -9.99
CA LEU A 461 6.99 59.99 -8.88
C LEU A 461 7.11 61.42 -9.46
N SER A 462 5.97 62.05 -9.75
CA SER A 462 5.81 63.51 -9.81
C SER A 462 4.35 63.88 -9.59
#